data_AF-A0A2I8AD01-F1
#
_entry.id   AF-A0A2I8AD01-F1
#
_cell.length_a   1.000
_cell.length_b   1.000
_cell.length_c   1.000
_cell.angle_alpha   90.00
_cell.angle_beta   90.00
_cell.angle_gamma   90.00
#
_symmetry.space_group_name_H-M   'P 1'
#
loop_
_entity.id
_entity.type
_entity.pdbx_description
1 polymer ?
#
loop_
_entity_poly.entity_id
_entity_poly.type
_entity_poly.pdbx_seq_one_letter_code
_entity_poly.pdbx_strand_id
1 'polypeptide(L)'
;MKKTIHAIVIGSAVAMGVSAIATSPAQAGSLTGVTIGGTAYTDYLVYDVKGTSTVSVDKKTANITKILEGNAANPTGNVELRASTEKSTFTANDFTQNTTLSGTIGGEAITLSSLTASDWTSLYKDTGKSFGEYWFNQALTANGFSSLVGTSIGTGFFNAFKNNGGFQRFSDPNISYVNQDDQTGLVSIGLAGHLNATPLLLPYFNLYVNSLPNSPTKTIAKNLQTQLENKKMQASEIVKYTYNGKTDYLFSFFATESGLKETTDGISHSGNYEVTFQGLVPIKTSQAVPEPSIVLGLLGVAGMFTVQRKSKKGI
;
A
#
# COMPACT_ATOMS: atom_id res chain seq x y z
N MET A 1 7.07 -19.55 -42.54
CA MET A 1 5.71 -19.38 -41.98
C MET A 1 5.78 -19.53 -40.46
N LYS A 2 5.33 -18.47 -39.79
CA LYS A 2 4.89 -18.31 -38.38
C LYS A 2 5.60 -19.09 -37.27
N LYS A 3 6.48 -18.36 -36.56
CA LYS A 3 6.88 -18.63 -35.18
C LYS A 3 5.65 -18.44 -34.27
N THR A 4 5.22 -19.48 -33.59
CA THR A 4 4.21 -19.41 -32.53
C THR A 4 4.84 -18.78 -31.31
N ILE A 5 4.56 -17.50 -31.07
CA ILE A 5 4.87 -16.84 -29.80
C ILE A 5 3.88 -17.38 -28.79
N HIS A 6 4.37 -18.13 -27.79
CA HIS A 6 3.62 -18.41 -26.59
C HIS A 6 3.37 -17.07 -25.88
N ALA A 7 2.19 -16.50 -26.09
CA ALA A 7 1.73 -15.37 -25.31
C ALA A 7 1.54 -15.87 -23.87
N ILE A 8 2.42 -15.44 -22.98
CA ILE A 8 2.19 -15.54 -21.54
C ILE A 8 0.98 -14.67 -21.24
N VAL A 9 -0.16 -15.30 -21.03
CA VAL A 9 -1.34 -14.66 -20.46
C VAL A 9 -0.99 -14.31 -19.01
N ILE A 10 -0.52 -13.08 -18.78
CA ILE A 10 -0.43 -12.49 -17.44
C ILE A 10 -1.87 -12.18 -17.02
N GLY A 11 -2.59 -13.23 -16.66
CA GLY A 11 -3.92 -13.14 -16.06
C GLY A 11 -3.77 -12.58 -14.65
N SER A 12 -4.44 -11.46 -14.40
CA SER A 12 -4.96 -11.01 -13.10
C SER A 12 -4.20 -11.55 -11.89
N ALA A 13 -3.10 -10.88 -11.53
CA ALA A 13 -2.38 -11.15 -10.30
C ALA A 13 -3.38 -11.20 -9.14
N VAL A 14 -3.54 -12.39 -8.58
CA VAL A 14 -4.17 -12.60 -7.29
C VAL A 14 -3.25 -11.91 -6.29
N ALA A 15 -3.63 -10.71 -5.83
CA ALA A 15 -3.05 -10.07 -4.66
C ALA A 15 -3.51 -10.82 -3.39
N MET A 16 -3.33 -12.14 -3.36
CA MET A 16 -3.12 -12.85 -2.10
C MET A 16 -1.67 -12.57 -1.78
N GLY A 17 -1.39 -11.97 -0.64
CA GLY A 17 -0.02 -11.75 -0.16
C GLY A 17 0.76 -13.05 -0.23
N VAL A 18 1.49 -13.24 -1.32
CA VAL A 18 2.53 -14.25 -1.42
C VAL A 18 3.54 -13.80 -0.39
N SER A 19 3.71 -14.61 0.65
CA SER A 19 4.80 -14.46 1.61
C SER A 19 6.10 -14.40 0.81
N ALA A 20 6.56 -13.18 0.55
CA ALA A 20 7.73 -12.94 -0.28
C ALA A 20 8.93 -13.50 0.47
N ILE A 21 9.67 -14.38 -0.20
CA ILE A 21 11.03 -14.73 0.21
C ILE A 21 11.78 -13.40 0.25
N ALA A 22 12.13 -12.96 1.45
CA ALA A 22 12.89 -11.74 1.68
C ALA A 22 14.32 -11.90 1.14
N THR A 23 14.49 -11.78 -0.17
CA THR A 23 15.78 -11.39 -0.73
C THR A 23 15.91 -9.89 -0.50
N SER A 24 16.89 -9.48 0.29
CA SER A 24 17.19 -8.07 0.56
C SER A 24 17.09 -7.25 -0.73
N PRO A 25 16.27 -6.18 -0.78
CA PRO A 25 16.04 -5.48 -2.02
C PRO A 25 17.37 -4.92 -2.55
N ALA A 26 17.62 -5.20 -3.82
CA ALA A 26 18.42 -4.30 -4.63
C ALA A 26 17.81 -2.89 -4.52
N GLN A 27 18.67 -1.85 -4.49
CA GLN A 27 18.29 -0.46 -4.16
C GLN A 27 16.82 -0.15 -4.42
N ALA A 28 16.06 0.02 -3.33
CA ALA A 28 14.64 0.30 -3.44
C ALA A 28 14.45 1.80 -3.69
N GLY A 29 13.85 2.17 -4.82
CA GLY A 29 13.36 3.53 -5.03
C GLY A 29 12.19 3.81 -4.08
N SER A 30 12.14 5.01 -3.49
CA SER A 30 11.02 5.48 -2.68
C SER A 30 10.12 6.44 -3.46
N LEU A 31 8.91 6.67 -2.96
CA LEU A 31 7.99 7.63 -3.56
C LEU A 31 8.56 9.06 -3.48
N THR A 32 8.59 9.75 -4.63
CA THR A 32 9.07 11.12 -4.75
C THR A 32 7.95 12.06 -5.21
N GLY A 33 8.14 13.38 -5.02
CA GLY A 33 7.15 14.38 -5.47
C GLY A 33 5.80 14.25 -4.77
N VAL A 34 5.82 13.92 -3.47
CA VAL A 34 4.61 13.57 -2.72
C VAL A 34 3.64 14.74 -2.60
N THR A 35 2.37 14.47 -2.88
CA THR A 35 1.26 15.43 -2.77
C THR A 35 0.03 14.77 -2.16
N ILE A 36 -0.75 15.57 -1.42
CA ILE A 36 -2.07 15.17 -0.92
C ILE A 36 -3.14 15.80 -1.81
N GLY A 37 -4.18 15.02 -2.12
CA GLY A 37 -5.29 15.42 -3.00
C GLY A 37 -6.57 14.65 -2.70
N GLY A 38 -7.40 14.49 -3.72
CA GLY A 38 -8.74 13.91 -3.59
C GLY A 38 -9.80 14.96 -3.28
N THR A 39 -11.06 14.53 -3.24
CA THR A 39 -12.19 15.46 -2.99
C THR A 39 -12.26 15.92 -1.53
N ALA A 40 -11.63 15.19 -0.60
CA ALA A 40 -11.51 15.52 0.82
C ALA A 40 -10.04 15.73 1.24
N TYR A 41 -9.23 16.40 0.40
CA TYR A 41 -7.77 16.53 0.56
C TYR A 41 -7.25 17.10 1.90
N THR A 42 -8.10 17.71 2.73
CA THR A 42 -7.72 18.18 4.07
C THR A 42 -7.89 17.13 5.15
N ASP A 43 -8.63 16.05 4.87
CA ASP A 43 -8.94 14.96 5.79
C ASP A 43 -7.91 13.83 5.69
N TYR A 44 -6.84 14.01 6.43
CA TYR A 44 -5.79 13.02 6.67
C TYR A 44 -5.16 13.27 8.03
N LEU A 45 -4.40 12.33 8.54
CA LEU A 45 -3.50 12.52 9.69
C LEU A 45 -2.08 12.08 9.31
N VAL A 46 -1.11 12.60 10.04
CA VAL A 46 0.31 12.32 9.83
C VAL A 46 0.90 11.92 11.17
N TYR A 47 1.50 10.74 11.22
CA TYR A 47 2.06 10.15 12.41
C TYR A 47 3.56 9.89 12.23
N ASP A 48 4.38 10.43 13.12
CA ASP A 48 5.82 10.20 13.17
C ASP A 48 6.16 9.22 14.32
N VAL A 49 7.31 8.57 14.24
CA VAL A 49 7.77 7.64 15.27
C VAL A 49 8.54 8.37 16.37
N LYS A 50 8.19 8.06 17.62
CA LYS A 50 8.92 8.47 18.84
C LYS A 50 9.13 7.24 19.73
N GLY A 51 10.30 6.62 19.62
CA GLY A 51 10.58 5.36 20.32
C GLY A 51 9.75 4.22 19.74
N THR A 52 8.98 3.52 20.57
CA THR A 52 8.06 2.44 20.17
C THR A 52 6.63 2.94 19.95
N SER A 53 6.45 4.24 19.75
CA SER A 53 5.14 4.84 19.57
C SER A 53 5.06 5.70 18.31
N THR A 54 3.87 5.80 17.76
CA THR A 54 3.54 6.79 16.72
C THR A 54 2.76 7.95 17.34
N VAL A 55 3.11 9.18 16.98
CA VAL A 55 2.50 10.42 17.48
C VAL A 55 2.07 11.30 16.34
N SER A 56 0.91 11.94 16.47
CA SER A 56 0.46 12.92 15.46
C SER A 56 1.43 14.09 15.36
N VAL A 57 1.76 14.48 14.14
CA VAL A 57 2.61 15.64 13.82
C VAL A 57 1.92 16.56 12.80
N ASP A 58 2.51 17.74 12.58
CA ASP A 58 2.02 18.68 11.58
C ASP A 58 1.96 18.06 10.18
N LYS A 59 0.94 18.46 9.42
CA LYS A 59 0.67 18.09 8.03
C LYS A 59 1.63 18.73 7.00
N LYS A 60 2.93 18.73 7.27
CA LYS A 60 3.96 19.31 6.40
C LYS A 60 4.48 18.26 5.40
N THR A 61 4.72 18.65 4.16
CA THR A 61 5.28 17.76 3.12
C THR A 61 6.59 17.10 3.55
N ALA A 62 7.43 17.82 4.32
CA ALA A 62 8.67 17.27 4.86
C ALA A 62 8.43 16.10 5.83
N ASN A 63 7.41 16.20 6.70
CA ASN A 63 7.04 15.11 7.61
C ASN A 63 6.50 13.91 6.84
N ILE A 64 5.61 14.16 5.87
CA ILE A 64 5.05 13.11 4.99
C ILE A 64 6.18 12.37 4.26
N THR A 65 7.13 13.12 3.68
CA THR A 65 8.25 12.52 2.93
C THR A 65 9.10 11.64 3.85
N LYS A 66 9.51 12.16 5.02
CA LYS A 66 10.28 11.41 6.03
C LYS A 66 9.59 10.11 6.45
N ILE A 67 8.28 10.16 6.67
CA ILE A 67 7.48 9.00 7.09
C ILE A 67 7.47 7.92 6.01
N LEU A 68 7.45 8.29 4.73
CA LEU A 68 7.36 7.34 3.62
C LEU A 68 8.71 6.72 3.24
N GLU A 69 9.83 7.18 3.83
CA GLU A 69 11.18 6.61 3.64
C GLU A 69 11.40 5.29 4.40
N GLY A 70 10.43 4.87 5.22
CA GLY A 70 10.49 3.61 5.95
C GLY A 70 10.42 2.35 5.07
N ASN A 71 10.43 1.19 5.71
CA ASN A 71 10.23 -0.10 5.06
C ASN A 71 9.62 -1.12 6.04
N ALA A 72 9.34 -2.33 5.55
CA ALA A 72 8.73 -3.39 6.36
C ALA A 72 9.50 -3.74 7.65
N ALA A 73 10.84 -3.60 7.65
CA ALA A 73 11.66 -3.89 8.83
C ALA A 73 11.75 -2.70 9.79
N ASN A 74 11.69 -1.47 9.26
CA ASN A 74 11.80 -0.23 10.02
C ASN A 74 10.77 0.80 9.52
N PRO A 75 9.49 0.68 9.91
CA PRO A 75 8.50 1.71 9.62
C PRO A 75 8.82 3.00 10.37
N THR A 76 8.68 4.16 9.73
CA THR A 76 9.03 5.48 10.29
C THR A 76 7.81 6.35 10.58
N GLY A 77 6.60 5.78 10.45
CA GLY A 77 5.33 6.44 10.74
C GLY A 77 4.23 5.97 9.79
N ASN A 78 3.18 6.78 9.65
CA ASN A 78 2.15 6.60 8.63
C ASN A 78 1.43 7.89 8.28
N VAL A 79 0.84 7.92 7.09
CA VAL A 79 -0.14 8.90 6.65
C VAL A 79 -1.49 8.21 6.58
N GLU A 80 -2.42 8.57 7.47
CA GLU A 80 -3.79 8.08 7.48
C GLU A 80 -4.62 8.87 6.48
N LEU A 81 -5.12 8.23 5.42
CA LEU A 81 -5.98 8.88 4.44
C LEU A 81 -7.43 8.83 4.92
N ARG A 82 -8.18 9.94 4.81
CA ARG A 82 -9.60 10.01 5.18
C ARG A 82 -9.89 9.67 6.65
N ALA A 83 -9.08 10.21 7.56
CA ALA A 83 -9.14 9.99 9.01
C ALA A 83 -10.45 10.41 9.73
N SER A 84 -11.50 10.79 9.01
CA SER A 84 -12.81 11.10 9.58
C SER A 84 -13.87 10.00 9.39
N THR A 85 -13.58 8.96 8.60
CA THR A 85 -14.42 7.77 8.34
C THR A 85 -15.11 7.22 9.59
N GLU A 86 -14.43 7.23 10.72
CA GLU A 86 -14.88 6.61 11.96
C GLU A 86 -15.58 7.58 12.94
N LYS A 87 -15.59 8.87 12.59
CA LYS A 87 -16.19 9.90 13.45
C LYS A 87 -17.70 9.80 13.41
N SER A 88 -18.35 10.04 14.55
CA SER A 88 -19.82 10.03 14.64
C SER A 88 -20.50 11.07 13.74
N THR A 89 -19.76 12.08 13.27
CA THR A 89 -20.22 13.10 12.33
C THR A 89 -20.09 12.68 10.86
N PHE A 90 -19.47 11.53 10.56
CA PHE A 90 -19.26 11.07 9.19
C PHE A 90 -20.57 10.60 8.57
N THR A 91 -20.94 11.20 7.45
CA THR A 91 -22.22 10.95 6.77
C THR A 91 -22.07 10.12 5.50
N ALA A 92 -23.19 9.69 4.93
CA ALA A 92 -23.19 9.06 3.61
C ALA A 92 -22.63 9.97 2.50
N ASN A 93 -22.83 11.30 2.61
CA ASN A 93 -22.27 12.26 1.66
C ASN A 93 -20.74 12.36 1.80
N ASP A 94 -20.24 12.31 3.04
CA ASP A 94 -18.81 12.25 3.32
C ASP A 94 -18.19 10.99 2.71
N PHE A 95 -18.90 9.87 2.72
CA PHE A 95 -18.40 8.61 2.16
C PHE A 95 -18.35 8.56 0.62
N THR A 96 -18.82 9.61 -0.06
CA THR A 96 -18.62 9.77 -1.51
C THR A 96 -17.26 10.37 -1.85
N GLN A 97 -16.54 10.88 -0.84
CA GLN A 97 -15.30 11.62 -1.01
C GLN A 97 -14.09 10.80 -0.59
N ASN A 98 -12.94 11.07 -1.21
CA ASN A 98 -11.68 10.42 -0.91
C ASN A 98 -10.54 11.40 -0.57
N THR A 99 -9.53 10.88 0.10
CA THR A 99 -8.23 11.54 0.26
C THR A 99 -7.18 10.70 -0.44
N THR A 100 -6.28 11.35 -1.17
CA THR A 100 -5.24 10.67 -1.96
C THR A 100 -3.84 11.10 -1.57
N LEU A 101 -2.89 10.17 -1.62
CA LEU A 101 -1.45 10.40 -1.62
C LEU A 101 -0.92 10.09 -3.02
N SER A 102 -0.34 11.06 -3.71
CA SER A 102 0.21 10.89 -5.05
C SER A 102 1.70 11.24 -5.11
N GLY A 103 2.41 10.63 -6.05
CA GLY A 103 3.81 10.91 -6.32
C GLY A 103 4.33 10.11 -7.51
N THR A 104 5.65 9.97 -7.60
CA THR A 104 6.34 9.18 -8.63
C THR A 104 7.13 8.05 -7.98
N ILE A 105 6.97 6.82 -8.48
CA ILE A 105 7.72 5.63 -8.07
C ILE A 105 8.26 4.94 -9.33
N GLY A 106 9.57 4.72 -9.40
CA GLY A 106 10.22 4.15 -10.60
C GLY A 106 10.12 5.01 -11.87
N GLY A 107 9.94 6.32 -11.71
CA GLY A 107 9.69 7.24 -12.83
C GLY A 107 8.23 7.30 -13.29
N GLU A 108 7.33 6.51 -12.70
CA GLU A 108 5.91 6.44 -13.06
C GLU A 108 5.03 7.07 -11.98
N ALA A 109 3.96 7.74 -12.42
CA ALA A 109 2.99 8.32 -11.52
C ALA A 109 2.19 7.23 -10.79
N ILE A 110 2.02 7.40 -9.47
CA ILE A 110 1.16 6.57 -8.64
C ILE A 110 0.25 7.44 -7.78
N THR A 111 -0.99 7.00 -7.63
CA THR A 111 -1.95 7.57 -6.67
C THR A 111 -2.45 6.48 -5.76
N LEU A 112 -2.29 6.65 -4.45
CA LEU A 112 -2.91 5.85 -3.40
C LEU A 112 -4.10 6.62 -2.83
N SER A 113 -5.20 5.95 -2.55
CA SER A 113 -6.46 6.57 -2.19
C SER A 113 -7.17 5.79 -1.08
N SER A 114 -7.84 6.54 -0.20
CA SER A 114 -8.93 6.03 0.61
C SER A 114 -10.09 5.54 -0.27
N LEU A 115 -10.98 4.74 0.30
CA LEU A 115 -12.15 4.20 -0.39
C LEU A 115 -13.40 5.07 -0.18
N THR A 116 -14.30 4.99 -1.16
CA THR A 116 -15.64 5.56 -1.13
C THR A 116 -16.68 4.46 -1.02
N ALA A 117 -17.93 4.81 -0.70
CA ALA A 117 -19.06 3.88 -0.71
C ALA A 117 -19.22 3.16 -2.06
N SER A 118 -18.89 3.83 -3.17
CA SER A 118 -18.98 3.25 -4.51
C SER A 118 -17.94 2.16 -4.76
N ASP A 119 -16.75 2.28 -4.19
CA ASP A 119 -15.67 1.29 -4.33
C ASP A 119 -16.10 -0.04 -3.70
N TRP A 120 -16.75 -0.01 -2.54
CA TRP A 120 -17.26 -1.19 -1.82
C TRP A 120 -18.42 -1.91 -2.51
N THR A 121 -19.28 -1.15 -3.18
CA THR A 121 -20.55 -1.64 -3.75
C THR A 121 -20.46 -2.00 -5.22
N SER A 122 -19.42 -1.53 -5.91
CA SER A 122 -19.14 -1.91 -7.30
C SER A 122 -18.77 -3.39 -7.41
N LEU A 123 -19.15 -4.01 -8.54
CA LEU A 123 -18.71 -5.35 -8.88
C LEU A 123 -17.19 -5.39 -8.98
N TYR A 124 -16.59 -6.39 -8.35
CA TYR A 124 -15.15 -6.52 -8.31
C TYR A 124 -14.68 -7.65 -9.21
N LYS A 125 -14.01 -7.26 -10.31
CA LYS A 125 -13.50 -8.20 -11.32
C LYS A 125 -14.62 -9.12 -11.83
N ASP A 126 -14.27 -10.22 -12.47
CA ASP A 126 -15.24 -11.20 -12.98
C ASP A 126 -15.74 -12.17 -11.87
N THR A 127 -15.80 -11.71 -10.61
CA THR A 127 -16.18 -12.56 -9.46
C THR A 127 -17.69 -12.72 -9.28
N GLY A 128 -18.48 -11.85 -9.92
CA GLY A 128 -19.92 -11.74 -9.71
C GLY A 128 -20.32 -11.17 -8.34
N LYS A 129 -19.38 -10.65 -7.56
CA LYS A 129 -19.60 -10.08 -6.22
C LYS A 129 -19.20 -8.61 -6.18
N SER A 130 -19.76 -7.85 -5.23
CA SER A 130 -19.20 -6.52 -4.93
C SER A 130 -17.81 -6.64 -4.30
N PHE A 131 -17.00 -5.58 -4.37
CA PHE A 131 -15.69 -5.57 -3.70
C PHE A 131 -15.81 -5.88 -2.20
N GLY A 132 -16.81 -5.30 -1.52
CA GLY A 132 -17.03 -5.55 -0.10
C GLY A 132 -17.36 -7.00 0.23
N GLU A 133 -18.20 -7.66 -0.56
CA GLU A 133 -18.48 -9.07 -0.36
C GLU A 133 -17.25 -9.95 -0.67
N TYR A 134 -16.49 -9.61 -1.72
CA TYR A 134 -15.24 -10.28 -2.04
C TYR A 134 -14.23 -10.17 -0.88
N TRP A 135 -13.91 -8.94 -0.45
CA TRP A 135 -12.96 -8.68 0.63
C TRP A 135 -13.38 -9.38 1.93
N PHE A 136 -14.66 -9.28 2.31
CA PHE A 136 -15.16 -9.88 3.55
C PHE A 136 -15.03 -11.41 3.53
N ASN A 137 -15.34 -12.06 2.41
CA ASN A 137 -15.15 -13.49 2.25
C ASN A 137 -13.67 -13.91 2.29
N GLN A 138 -12.77 -13.09 1.72
CA GLN A 138 -11.33 -13.32 1.84
C GLN A 138 -10.86 -13.18 3.28
N ALA A 139 -11.37 -12.17 4.02
CA ALA A 139 -11.05 -11.96 5.42
C ALA A 139 -11.47 -13.15 6.29
N LEU A 140 -12.70 -13.65 6.11
CA LEU A 140 -13.16 -14.87 6.78
C LEU A 140 -12.26 -16.06 6.46
N THR A 141 -11.91 -16.24 5.19
CA THR A 141 -11.11 -17.39 4.74
C THR A 141 -9.70 -17.35 5.33
N ALA A 142 -9.00 -16.21 5.23
CA ALA A 142 -7.66 -16.04 5.78
C ALA A 142 -7.63 -16.19 7.30
N ASN A 143 -8.71 -15.79 7.98
CA ASN A 143 -8.87 -15.95 9.42
C ASN A 143 -9.48 -17.31 9.81
N GLY A 144 -9.48 -18.32 8.94
CA GLY A 144 -9.87 -19.70 9.24
C GLY A 144 -11.37 -19.93 9.45
N PHE A 145 -12.21 -19.04 8.94
CA PHE A 145 -13.67 -19.11 8.97
C PHE A 145 -14.26 -19.28 7.56
N SER A 146 -13.54 -19.95 6.66
CA SER A 146 -14.00 -20.24 5.30
C SER A 146 -15.32 -20.99 5.25
N SER A 147 -15.64 -21.79 6.28
CA SER A 147 -16.91 -22.49 6.43
C SER A 147 -18.13 -21.57 6.57
N LEU A 148 -17.93 -20.27 6.85
CA LEU A 148 -19.01 -19.30 6.92
C LEU A 148 -19.34 -18.69 5.55
N VAL A 149 -18.41 -18.74 4.60
CA VAL A 149 -18.59 -18.14 3.27
C VAL A 149 -19.77 -18.80 2.55
N GLY A 150 -20.70 -17.97 2.07
CA GLY A 150 -21.92 -18.44 1.39
C GLY A 150 -23.00 -19.03 2.30
N THR A 151 -22.82 -19.02 3.62
CA THR A 151 -23.85 -19.46 4.57
C THR A 151 -24.76 -18.30 4.99
N SER A 152 -25.91 -18.62 5.60
CA SER A 152 -26.79 -17.61 6.19
C SER A 152 -26.13 -16.84 7.34
N ILE A 153 -25.30 -17.51 8.15
CA ILE A 153 -24.53 -16.89 9.23
C ILE A 153 -23.48 -15.92 8.66
N GLY A 154 -22.70 -16.35 7.66
CA GLY A 154 -21.72 -15.48 7.00
C GLY A 154 -22.37 -14.28 6.33
N THR A 155 -23.52 -14.48 5.68
CA THR A 155 -24.31 -13.40 5.07
C THR A 155 -24.83 -12.42 6.12
N GLY A 156 -25.35 -12.92 7.24
CA GLY A 156 -25.81 -12.09 8.35
C GLY A 156 -24.67 -11.28 8.99
N PHE A 157 -23.50 -11.89 9.14
CA PHE A 157 -22.30 -11.21 9.61
C PHE A 157 -21.86 -10.10 8.64
N PHE A 158 -21.78 -10.41 7.35
CA PHE A 158 -21.46 -9.40 6.32
C PHE A 158 -22.46 -8.23 6.33
N ASN A 159 -23.75 -8.52 6.45
CA ASN A 159 -24.77 -7.47 6.52
C ASN A 159 -24.61 -6.60 7.78
N ALA A 160 -24.30 -7.19 8.93
CA ALA A 160 -24.01 -6.43 10.14
C ALA A 160 -22.76 -5.56 9.98
N PHE A 161 -21.70 -6.09 9.37
CA PHE A 161 -20.50 -5.33 9.03
C PHE A 161 -20.82 -4.15 8.12
N LYS A 162 -21.45 -4.41 6.96
CA LYS A 162 -21.82 -3.39 5.98
C LYS A 162 -22.72 -2.30 6.56
N ASN A 163 -23.76 -2.68 7.31
CA ASN A 163 -24.80 -1.74 7.74
C ASN A 163 -24.42 -0.92 8.98
N ASN A 164 -23.34 -1.27 9.68
CA ASN A 164 -22.94 -0.63 10.94
C ASN A 164 -21.56 0.04 10.88
N GLY A 165 -21.12 0.47 9.70
CA GLY A 165 -19.88 1.25 9.57
C GLY A 165 -18.64 0.42 9.24
N GLY A 166 -18.77 -0.88 8.95
CA GLY A 166 -17.64 -1.75 8.63
C GLY A 166 -16.89 -1.33 7.37
N PHE A 167 -17.59 -0.80 6.37
CA PHE A 167 -16.91 -0.25 5.17
C PHE A 167 -16.07 0.97 5.54
N GLN A 168 -16.63 1.90 6.32
CA GLN A 168 -15.94 3.12 6.75
C GLN A 168 -14.66 2.78 7.53
N ARG A 169 -14.74 1.85 8.49
CA ARG A 169 -13.65 1.35 9.34
C ARG A 169 -12.42 0.79 8.61
N PHE A 170 -12.57 0.41 7.33
CA PHE A 170 -11.48 -0.18 6.54
C PHE A 170 -11.18 0.64 5.27
N SER A 171 -11.67 1.88 5.19
CA SER A 171 -11.59 2.74 3.99
C SER A 171 -10.48 3.79 4.05
N ASP A 172 -9.77 3.87 5.16
CA ASP A 172 -8.91 4.96 5.62
C ASP A 172 -7.46 4.50 5.79
N PRO A 173 -6.80 4.04 4.71
CA PRO A 173 -5.53 3.36 4.81
C PRO A 173 -4.44 4.22 5.45
N ASN A 174 -3.72 3.62 6.38
CA ASN A 174 -2.55 4.16 7.04
C ASN A 174 -1.26 3.82 6.26
N ILE A 175 -0.86 4.66 5.30
CA ILE A 175 0.30 4.41 4.43
C ILE A 175 1.62 4.68 5.17
N SER A 176 2.40 3.64 5.42
CA SER A 176 3.69 3.72 6.13
C SER A 176 4.90 3.89 5.23
N TYR A 177 4.90 3.29 4.05
CA TYR A 177 5.99 3.43 3.07
C TYR A 177 5.49 3.02 1.69
N VAL A 178 6.19 3.50 0.66
CA VAL A 178 5.96 3.12 -0.74
C VAL A 178 7.33 2.96 -1.38
N ASN A 179 7.71 1.71 -1.65
CA ASN A 179 9.02 1.32 -2.13
C ASN A 179 8.88 0.54 -3.43
N GLN A 180 9.95 0.50 -4.22
CA GLN A 180 10.03 -0.35 -5.40
C GLN A 180 11.41 -0.98 -5.52
N ASP A 181 11.46 -2.28 -5.79
CA ASP A 181 12.69 -2.93 -6.20
C ASP A 181 13.02 -2.54 -7.65
N ASP A 182 14.10 -1.78 -7.84
CA ASP A 182 14.51 -1.26 -9.15
C ASP A 182 14.97 -2.36 -10.14
N GLN A 183 15.26 -3.58 -9.68
CA GLN A 183 15.63 -4.70 -10.56
C GLN A 183 14.40 -5.42 -11.09
N THR A 184 13.42 -5.65 -10.22
CA THR A 184 12.23 -6.44 -10.56
C THR A 184 11.03 -5.59 -10.92
N GLY A 185 11.02 -4.31 -10.54
CA GLY A 185 9.89 -3.40 -10.66
C GLY A 185 8.79 -3.66 -9.62
N LEU A 186 8.99 -4.58 -8.67
CA LEU A 186 7.98 -4.90 -7.64
C LEU A 186 7.76 -3.68 -6.74
N VAL A 187 6.53 -3.18 -6.68
CA VAL A 187 6.15 -2.08 -5.80
C VAL A 187 5.57 -2.67 -4.51
N SER A 188 6.08 -2.21 -3.37
CA SER A 188 5.64 -2.58 -2.03
C SER A 188 5.08 -1.37 -1.29
N ILE A 189 3.93 -1.54 -0.66
CA ILE A 189 3.25 -0.53 0.14
C ILE A 189 3.04 -1.09 1.55
N GLY A 190 3.51 -0.37 2.55
CA GLY A 190 3.24 -0.68 3.95
C GLY A 190 1.94 -0.05 4.40
N LEU A 191 1.05 -0.86 4.97
CA LEU A 191 -0.13 -0.38 5.68
C LEU A 191 0.07 -0.63 7.18
N ALA A 192 0.19 0.44 7.96
CA ALA A 192 0.10 0.33 9.41
C ALA A 192 -1.33 -0.04 9.81
N GLY A 193 -1.49 -0.91 10.79
CA GLY A 193 -2.82 -1.32 11.23
C GLY A 193 -2.76 -2.06 12.55
N HIS A 194 -3.78 -2.87 12.83
CA HIS A 194 -3.82 -3.67 14.04
C HIS A 194 -3.19 -5.04 13.81
N LEU A 195 -2.24 -5.45 14.66
CA LEU A 195 -1.77 -6.83 14.67
C LEU A 195 -2.88 -7.81 15.09
N ASN A 196 -3.84 -7.32 15.88
CA ASN A 196 -5.06 -8.01 16.26
C ASN A 196 -6.29 -7.15 15.90
N ALA A 197 -6.91 -7.44 14.76
CA ALA A 197 -8.13 -6.79 14.26
C ALA A 197 -9.42 -7.37 14.87
N THR A 198 -9.34 -8.35 15.79
CA THR A 198 -10.54 -8.91 16.45
C THR A 198 -11.40 -7.85 17.13
N PRO A 199 -10.87 -6.88 17.88
CA PRO A 199 -11.67 -5.81 18.46
C PRO A 199 -12.40 -4.94 17.44
N LEU A 200 -11.94 -4.90 16.18
CA LEU A 200 -12.59 -4.16 15.10
C LEU A 200 -13.71 -4.97 14.43
N LEU A 201 -13.53 -6.28 14.26
CA LEU A 201 -14.47 -7.14 13.52
C LEU A 201 -15.55 -7.78 14.41
N LEU A 202 -15.19 -8.18 15.62
CA LEU A 202 -16.09 -8.87 16.56
C LEU A 202 -17.36 -8.07 16.88
N PRO A 203 -17.35 -6.73 17.06
CA PRO A 203 -18.56 -5.97 17.33
C PRO A 203 -19.66 -6.18 16.28
N TYR A 204 -19.32 -6.32 15.01
CA TYR A 204 -20.29 -6.57 13.94
C TYR A 204 -20.89 -7.97 14.04
N PHE A 205 -20.10 -8.98 14.43
CA PHE A 205 -20.63 -10.32 14.67
C PHE A 205 -21.56 -10.33 15.88
N ASN A 206 -21.23 -9.60 16.94
CA ASN A 206 -22.07 -9.45 18.13
C ASN A 206 -23.43 -8.83 17.77
N LEU A 207 -23.45 -7.79 16.93
CA LEU A 207 -24.68 -7.19 16.43
C LEU A 207 -25.54 -8.22 15.67
N TYR A 208 -24.92 -9.02 14.80
CA TYR A 208 -25.62 -10.11 14.12
C TYR A 208 -26.20 -11.14 15.12
N VAL A 209 -25.39 -11.69 16.03
CA VAL A 209 -25.83 -12.67 17.03
C VAL A 209 -26.98 -12.14 17.88
N ASN A 210 -26.92 -10.87 18.28
CA ASN A 210 -27.96 -10.22 19.08
C ASN A 210 -29.25 -10.01 18.31
N SER A 211 -29.17 -9.79 16.99
CA SER A 211 -30.36 -9.65 16.12
C SER A 211 -31.13 -10.96 15.92
N LEU A 212 -30.51 -12.11 16.17
CA LEU A 212 -31.16 -13.41 15.98
C LEU A 212 -32.21 -13.70 17.06
N PRO A 213 -33.36 -14.31 16.69
CA PRO A 213 -34.31 -14.83 17.67
C PRO A 213 -33.73 -16.05 18.39
N ASN A 214 -34.26 -16.39 19.56
CA ASN A 214 -33.89 -17.59 20.31
C ASN A 214 -34.19 -18.85 19.47
N SER A 215 -33.16 -19.40 18.84
CA SER A 215 -33.24 -20.44 17.82
C SER A 215 -31.95 -21.26 17.78
N PRO A 216 -31.94 -22.45 17.17
CA PRO A 216 -30.70 -23.22 16.96
C PRO A 216 -29.60 -22.42 16.26
N THR A 217 -29.97 -21.57 15.29
CA THR A 217 -29.03 -20.67 14.59
C THR A 217 -28.34 -19.71 15.56
N LYS A 218 -29.07 -19.14 16.53
CA LYS A 218 -28.48 -18.27 17.56
C LYS A 218 -27.50 -19.04 18.45
N THR A 219 -27.80 -20.29 18.79
CA THR A 219 -26.88 -21.14 19.56
C THR A 219 -25.58 -21.40 18.78
N ILE A 220 -25.67 -21.75 17.50
CA ILE A 220 -24.51 -21.94 16.63
C ILE A 220 -23.70 -20.64 16.51
N ALA A 221 -24.38 -19.51 16.28
CA ALA A 221 -23.73 -18.21 16.16
C ALA A 221 -23.03 -17.79 17.46
N LYS A 222 -23.60 -18.06 18.64
CA LYS A 222 -22.93 -17.85 19.93
C LYS A 222 -21.68 -18.70 20.10
N ASN A 223 -21.70 -19.97 19.70
CA ASN A 223 -20.51 -20.82 19.76
C ASN A 223 -19.39 -20.30 18.83
N LEU A 224 -19.75 -19.77 17.66
CA LEU A 224 -18.81 -19.11 16.75
C LEU A 224 -18.29 -17.78 17.33
N GLN A 225 -19.13 -17.04 18.05
CA GLN A 225 -18.76 -15.78 18.71
C GLN A 225 -17.63 -16.03 19.71
N THR A 226 -17.76 -17.06 20.55
CA THR A 226 -16.70 -17.45 21.48
C THR A 226 -15.42 -17.90 20.76
N GLN A 227 -15.52 -18.53 19.59
CA GLN A 227 -14.33 -18.88 18.79
C GLN A 227 -13.65 -17.62 18.23
N LEU A 228 -14.42 -16.63 17.77
CA LEU A 228 -13.92 -15.35 17.27
C LEU A 228 -13.25 -14.53 18.38
N GLU A 229 -13.85 -14.49 19.58
CA GLU A 229 -13.31 -13.81 20.77
C GLU A 229 -11.92 -14.32 21.16
N ASN A 230 -11.68 -15.62 21.01
CA ASN A 230 -10.41 -16.26 21.37
C ASN A 230 -9.39 -16.29 20.23
N LYS A 231 -9.72 -15.73 19.06
CA LYS A 231 -8.82 -15.69 17.90
C LYS A 231 -8.23 -14.29 17.74
N LYS A 232 -6.95 -14.22 17.42
CA LYS A 232 -6.33 -13.01 16.87
C LYS A 232 -6.58 -12.97 15.38
N MET A 233 -7.54 -12.16 14.95
CA MET A 233 -7.80 -11.95 13.54
C MET A 233 -6.88 -10.87 12.98
N GLN A 234 -6.53 -10.98 11.71
CA GLN A 234 -5.73 -10.01 10.98
C GLN A 234 -6.49 -9.55 9.74
N ALA A 235 -6.49 -8.24 9.54
CA ALA A 235 -7.09 -7.57 8.40
C ALA A 235 -6.50 -6.15 8.34
N SER A 236 -5.83 -5.83 7.23
CA SER A 236 -5.44 -4.47 6.94
C SER A 236 -6.68 -3.66 6.54
N GLU A 237 -6.57 -2.34 6.67
CA GLU A 237 -7.35 -1.42 5.83
C GLU A 237 -7.04 -1.66 4.35
N ILE A 238 -7.85 -1.07 3.47
CA ILE A 238 -7.69 -1.22 2.03
C ILE A 238 -7.14 0.07 1.44
N VAL A 239 -6.13 -0.06 0.59
CA VAL A 239 -5.68 1.05 -0.27
C VAL A 239 -6.13 0.81 -1.70
N LYS A 240 -6.79 1.81 -2.28
CA LYS A 240 -7.02 1.87 -3.73
C LYS A 240 -5.79 2.48 -4.36
N TYR A 241 -5.20 1.85 -5.38
CA TYR A 241 -4.10 2.42 -6.13
C TYR A 241 -4.49 2.68 -7.58
N THR A 242 -3.88 3.69 -8.18
CA THR A 242 -3.84 3.88 -9.63
C THR A 242 -2.39 4.03 -10.06
N TYR A 243 -1.96 3.16 -10.97
CA TYR A 243 -0.60 3.11 -11.50
C TYR A 243 -0.66 2.70 -12.97
N ASN A 244 0.02 3.44 -13.84
CA ASN A 244 0.06 3.18 -15.28
C ASN A 244 -1.35 2.96 -15.90
N GLY A 245 -2.30 3.84 -15.58
CA GLY A 245 -3.68 3.77 -16.07
C GLY A 245 -4.53 2.63 -15.51
N LYS A 246 -3.98 1.76 -14.66
CA LYS A 246 -4.72 0.69 -13.99
C LYS A 246 -5.08 1.09 -12.58
N THR A 247 -6.33 0.84 -12.19
CA THR A 247 -6.81 1.00 -10.82
C THR A 247 -7.21 -0.36 -10.24
N ASP A 248 -6.77 -0.66 -9.02
CA ASP A 248 -7.17 -1.86 -8.27
C ASP A 248 -7.04 -1.57 -6.75
N TYR A 249 -7.36 -2.57 -5.93
CA TYR A 249 -7.29 -2.50 -4.47
C TYR A 249 -6.22 -3.45 -3.93
N LEU A 250 -5.54 -3.03 -2.87
CA LEU A 250 -4.56 -3.84 -2.15
C LEU A 250 -4.96 -3.92 -0.67
N PHE A 251 -4.83 -5.11 -0.12
CA PHE A 251 -5.11 -5.43 1.28
C PHE A 251 -4.40 -6.75 1.63
N SER A 252 -4.23 -7.02 2.93
CA SER A 252 -3.67 -8.27 3.44
C SER A 252 -4.38 -8.69 4.72
N PHE A 253 -4.33 -9.99 5.02
CA PHE A 253 -4.79 -10.58 6.27
C PHE A 253 -3.64 -11.20 7.06
N PHE A 254 -2.41 -10.81 6.72
CA PHE A 254 -1.19 -11.27 7.34
C PHE A 254 -0.32 -10.06 7.67
N ALA A 255 -0.12 -9.81 8.95
CA ALA A 255 0.75 -8.75 9.45
C ALA A 255 1.97 -9.31 10.16
N THR A 256 3.08 -8.59 10.03
CA THR A 256 4.21 -8.68 10.96
C THR A 256 4.03 -7.68 12.10
N GLU A 257 4.70 -7.91 13.23
CA GLU A 257 4.76 -6.89 14.28
C GLU A 257 5.54 -5.68 13.78
N SER A 258 4.99 -4.47 13.97
CA SER A 258 5.67 -3.22 13.60
C SER A 258 6.65 -2.74 14.68
N GLY A 259 6.47 -3.19 15.92
CA GLY A 259 7.13 -2.61 17.10
C GLY A 259 6.59 -1.23 17.52
N LEU A 260 5.54 -0.74 16.86
CA LEU A 260 4.95 0.59 17.07
C LEU A 260 3.54 0.50 17.63
N LYS A 261 3.12 1.54 18.36
CA LYS A 261 1.75 1.72 18.83
C LYS A 261 1.36 3.19 18.82
N GLU A 262 0.13 3.51 18.42
CA GLU A 262 -0.40 4.86 18.58
C GLU A 262 -0.53 5.21 20.08
N THR A 263 -0.14 6.42 20.45
CA THR A 263 -0.04 6.85 21.85
C THR A 263 -1.36 7.01 22.60
N THR A 264 -2.45 7.33 21.91
CA THR A 264 -3.75 7.59 22.51
C THR A 264 -4.55 6.32 22.78
N ASP A 265 -4.49 5.32 21.88
CA ASP A 265 -5.23 4.06 22.04
C ASP A 265 -4.36 2.87 22.48
N GLY A 266 -3.04 2.95 22.31
CA GLY A 266 -2.09 1.90 22.70
C GLY A 266 -2.22 0.60 21.90
N ILE A 267 -2.96 0.57 20.80
CA ILE A 267 -3.25 -0.64 20.02
C ILE A 267 -3.11 -0.46 18.50
N SER A 268 -3.33 0.74 17.97
CA SER A 268 -3.21 1.04 16.54
C SER A 268 -1.76 1.05 16.10
N HIS A 269 -1.54 0.82 14.81
CA HIS A 269 -0.22 0.74 14.17
C HIS A 269 0.70 -0.38 14.68
N SER A 270 0.15 -1.38 15.39
CA SER A 270 0.87 -2.54 15.92
C SER A 270 1.20 -3.62 14.90
N GLY A 271 0.49 -3.64 13.78
CA GLY A 271 0.74 -4.53 12.65
C GLY A 271 1.28 -3.75 11.44
N ASN A 272 2.25 -4.32 10.74
CA ASN A 272 2.67 -3.91 9.41
C ASN A 272 2.15 -4.91 8.39
N TYR A 273 1.32 -4.45 7.45
CA TYR A 273 0.82 -5.23 6.33
C TYR A 273 1.52 -4.75 5.06
N GLU A 274 2.48 -5.53 4.57
CA GLU A 274 3.10 -5.25 3.28
C GLU A 274 2.24 -5.84 2.15
N VAL A 275 1.81 -4.98 1.23
CA VAL A 275 1.05 -5.36 0.04
C VAL A 275 1.83 -4.97 -1.21
N THR A 276 1.72 -5.78 -2.27
CA THR A 276 2.55 -5.61 -3.45
C THR A 276 1.77 -5.68 -4.75
N PHE A 277 2.32 -5.06 -5.78
CA PHE A 277 1.93 -5.28 -7.17
C PHE A 277 3.14 -5.12 -8.08
N GLN A 278 3.06 -5.70 -9.27
CA GLN A 278 4.13 -5.59 -10.26
C GLN A 278 4.08 -4.22 -10.95
N GLY A 279 5.08 -3.37 -10.71
CA GLY A 279 5.30 -2.12 -11.43
C GLY A 279 6.24 -2.28 -12.63
N LEU A 280 6.62 -1.17 -13.24
CA LEU A 280 7.62 -1.15 -14.31
C LEU A 280 9.04 -1.17 -13.73
N VAL A 281 9.93 -1.94 -14.34
CA VAL A 281 11.36 -1.87 -14.03
C VAL A 281 11.88 -0.49 -14.47
N PRO A 282 12.44 0.34 -13.57
CA PRO A 282 12.94 1.64 -13.94
C PRO A 282 14.03 1.54 -15.01
N ILE A 283 13.88 2.30 -16.10
CA ILE A 283 14.93 2.39 -17.11
C ILE A 283 16.04 3.27 -16.54
N LYS A 284 17.16 2.65 -16.13
CA LYS A 284 18.36 3.40 -15.77
C LYS A 284 18.87 4.12 -17.01
N THR A 285 18.56 5.40 -17.16
CA THR A 285 19.22 6.24 -18.15
C THR A 285 20.68 6.33 -17.76
N SER A 286 21.54 5.62 -18.46
CA SER A 286 22.99 5.76 -18.33
C SER A 286 23.39 7.16 -18.83
N GLN A 287 23.26 8.19 -18.00
CA GLN A 287 24.02 9.41 -18.21
C GLN A 287 25.46 9.17 -17.75
N ALA A 288 26.20 8.42 -18.57
CA ALA A 288 27.62 8.69 -18.73
C ALA A 288 27.72 9.61 -19.95
N VAL A 289 27.63 10.92 -19.72
CA VAL A 289 28.20 11.87 -20.68
C VAL A 289 29.72 11.74 -20.48
N PRO A 290 30.50 11.24 -21.46
CA PRO A 290 31.94 11.35 -21.37
C PRO A 290 32.26 12.85 -21.37
N GLU A 291 32.92 13.34 -20.31
CA GLU A 291 33.50 14.68 -20.37
C GLU A 291 34.42 14.74 -21.61
N PRO A 292 34.35 15.79 -22.46
CA PRO A 292 35.27 15.95 -23.56
C PRO A 292 36.63 16.41 -23.03
N SER A 293 37.33 15.57 -22.28
CA SER A 293 38.59 15.92 -21.61
C SER A 293 39.85 15.46 -22.38
N ILE A 294 39.75 15.09 -23.67
CA ILE A 294 40.92 14.57 -24.43
C ILE A 294 41.21 15.29 -25.77
N VAL A 295 40.35 16.19 -26.28
CA VAL A 295 40.62 16.80 -27.62
C VAL A 295 41.58 18.01 -27.57
N LEU A 296 41.88 18.60 -26.41
CA LEU A 296 42.89 19.68 -26.32
C LEU A 296 44.34 19.20 -26.15
N GLY A 297 44.58 17.90 -25.94
CA GLY A 297 45.92 17.34 -25.70
C GLY A 297 46.72 17.00 -26.96
N LEU A 298 46.09 16.99 -28.15
CA LEU A 298 46.74 16.55 -29.39
C LEU A 298 47.35 17.68 -30.25
N LEU A 299 47.28 18.93 -29.80
CA LEU A 299 47.97 20.07 -30.44
C LEU A 299 49.38 20.34 -29.88
N GLY A 300 49.87 19.54 -28.91
CA GLY A 300 51.10 19.84 -28.17
C GLY A 300 52.39 19.12 -28.59
N VAL A 301 52.37 18.14 -29.51
CA VAL A 301 53.53 17.24 -29.72
C VAL A 301 54.02 17.12 -31.18
N ALA A 302 53.68 18.06 -32.06
CA ALA A 302 54.16 18.06 -33.45
C ALA A 302 55.08 19.25 -33.79
N GLY A 303 55.74 19.84 -32.79
CA GLY A 303 56.51 21.08 -32.96
C GLY A 303 57.91 21.04 -32.35
N MET A 304 58.68 19.95 -32.49
CA MET A 304 60.09 19.99 -32.09
C MET A 304 60.95 18.89 -32.70
N PHE A 305 61.13 18.86 -34.03
CA PHE A 305 62.31 18.23 -34.65
C PHE A 305 62.81 18.98 -35.90
N THR A 306 63.93 19.68 -35.70
CA THR A 306 65.10 19.84 -36.60
C THR A 306 64.94 20.44 -38.02
N VAL A 307 65.43 21.67 -38.20
CA VAL A 307 66.36 21.99 -39.31
C VAL A 307 67.48 22.88 -38.77
N GLN A 308 68.67 22.30 -38.63
CA GLN A 308 69.94 23.03 -38.57
C GLN A 308 70.54 23.11 -39.98
N ARG A 309 71.23 24.24 -40.22
CA ARG A 309 72.40 24.45 -41.09
C ARG A 309 72.15 25.11 -42.47
N LYS A 310 72.57 26.38 -42.58
CA LYS A 310 73.88 26.74 -43.15
C LYS A 310 74.22 28.21 -42.92
N SER A 311 75.44 28.43 -42.44
CA SER A 311 76.14 29.70 -42.42
C SER A 311 76.69 30.04 -43.82
N LYS A 312 76.74 31.34 -44.15
CA LYS A 312 77.93 31.98 -44.74
C LYS A 312 77.83 33.52 -44.64
N LYS A 313 78.90 34.10 -44.11
CA LYS A 313 79.23 35.53 -44.12
C LYS A 313 79.57 36.00 -45.55
N GLY A 314 79.41 37.30 -45.81
CA GLY A 314 80.09 37.99 -46.90
C GLY A 314 79.62 39.43 -47.10
N ILE A 315 80.40 40.36 -46.54
CA ILE A 315 80.59 41.81 -46.85
C ILE A 315 79.33 42.69 -46.87
#